data_AF-A0AAD6VEU6-F1
#
_entry.id   AF-A0AAD6VEU6-F1
#
_cell.length_a   1.000
_cell.length_b   1.000
_cell.length_c   1.000
_cell.angle_alpha   90.00
_cell.angle_beta   90.00
_cell.angle_gamma   90.00
#
_symmetry.space_group_name_H-M   'P 1'
#
loop_
_entity.id
_entity.type
_entity.pdbx_description
1 polymer ?
#
loop_
_entity_poly.entity_id
_entity_poly.type
_entity_poly.pdbx_seq_one_letter_code
_entity_poly.pdbx_strand_id
1 'polypeptide(L)'
;PLYTSFVGFFCDDVSGNRSKSWNKHINGYITHRNLPRKLLSQEFHMHFVSTSPHASPAEQFQEFKNVVEATQLDPVRIQDENKKTTLFCLACNITPSDNPMQSEICGHIGGGGNHFCRKCHVGGSKKEKATPEGYHALFEPGDPRTKEHTLAELEKQVKLACAGAPKPVENLQKATGVKDPYTQHWIKFILARFQDLRLEDPERDESDIKAELVRWTQAHSTKLCSPFLNLKGFEPSRDTPAELLHTILLGVVKYIWHISHTGWAPDKKRIYSTRLQATNTAGLSIHAIRANYIMQYAGSLTLRASAVAVHSWRLTDV
;
A
#
# COMPACT_ATOMS: atom_id res chain seq x y z
N PRO A 1 -27.31 -21.23 11.78
CA PRO A 1 -26.75 -20.88 10.44
C PRO A 1 -25.30 -20.42 10.62
N LEU A 2 -24.44 -20.64 9.63
CA LEU A 2 -23.05 -20.18 9.63
C LEU A 2 -22.90 -19.05 8.61
N TYR A 3 -22.35 -17.91 9.04
CA TYR A 3 -22.11 -16.74 8.19
C TYR A 3 -20.62 -16.40 8.10
N THR A 4 -20.23 -15.75 7.02
CA THR A 4 -18.92 -15.13 6.89
C THR A 4 -19.06 -13.62 7.01
N SER A 5 -18.42 -13.06 8.03
CA SER A 5 -18.25 -11.63 8.21
C SER A 5 -16.98 -11.21 7.48
N PHE A 6 -17.14 -10.60 6.31
CA PHE A 6 -16.05 -10.00 5.56
C PHE A 6 -15.61 -8.72 6.26
N VAL A 7 -14.32 -8.59 6.52
CA VAL A 7 -13.75 -7.46 7.24
C VAL A 7 -12.71 -6.79 6.36
N GLY A 8 -12.74 -5.46 6.33
CA GLY A 8 -11.65 -4.66 5.81
C GLY A 8 -10.76 -4.21 6.95
N PHE A 9 -9.47 -4.58 6.93
CA PHE A 9 -8.49 -4.10 7.90
C PHE A 9 -7.72 -2.92 7.31
N PHE A 10 -7.78 -1.77 7.97
CA PHE A 10 -7.18 -0.52 7.54
C PHE A 10 -6.09 -0.13 8.53
N CYS A 11 -4.89 0.13 8.01
CA CYS A 11 -3.81 0.73 8.78
C CYS A 11 -3.48 2.11 8.25
N ASP A 12 -3.24 3.06 9.17
CA ASP A 12 -2.90 4.43 8.85
C ASP A 12 -1.92 5.01 9.86
N ASP A 13 -1.10 5.96 9.40
CA ASP A 13 -0.21 6.69 10.29
C ASP A 13 -0.84 7.98 10.80
N VAL A 14 -0.92 8.09 12.12
CA VAL A 14 -1.44 9.27 12.80
C VAL A 14 -0.36 9.91 13.65
N SER A 15 -0.38 11.24 13.75
CA SER A 15 0.48 11.96 14.69
C SER A 15 -0.19 12.06 16.06
N GLY A 16 0.53 11.65 17.11
CA GLY A 16 0.05 11.82 18.49
C GLY A 16 0.03 13.28 18.98
N ASN A 17 0.64 14.21 18.24
CA ASN A 17 0.73 15.62 18.64
C ASN A 17 -0.26 16.52 17.89
N ARG A 18 -0.83 17.50 18.60
CA ARG A 18 -1.63 18.60 18.01
C ARG A 18 -0.80 19.53 17.10
N SER A 19 0.53 19.53 17.21
CA SER A 19 1.41 20.28 16.31
C SER A 19 2.76 19.59 16.13
N LYS A 20 3.11 19.34 14.85
CA LYS A 20 4.34 18.72 14.30
C LYS A 20 4.45 17.19 14.38
N SER A 21 4.96 16.66 13.27
CA SER A 21 5.13 15.25 12.85
C SER A 21 6.11 14.40 13.67
N TRP A 22 6.13 14.55 14.99
CA TRP A 22 6.97 13.76 15.88
C TRP A 22 6.06 13.00 16.84
N ASN A 23 6.23 11.67 16.90
CA ASN A 23 5.35 10.65 17.50
C ASN A 23 4.34 10.04 16.51
N LYS A 24 4.87 9.36 15.49
CA LYS A 24 4.10 8.51 14.57
C LYS A 24 3.49 7.35 15.35
N HIS A 25 2.18 7.18 15.25
CA HIS A 25 1.46 6.00 15.71
C HIS A 25 0.86 5.32 14.49
N ILE A 26 0.91 3.99 14.47
CA ILE A 26 0.17 3.20 13.49
C ILE A 26 -1.12 2.77 14.15
N ASN A 27 -2.25 3.21 13.59
CA ASN A 27 -3.57 2.77 14.03
C ASN A 27 -4.08 1.65 13.13
N GLY A 28 -4.68 0.63 13.72
CA GLY A 28 -5.43 -0.42 13.06
C GLY A 28 -6.93 -0.25 13.31
N TYR A 29 -7.70 -0.30 12.24
CA TYR A 29 -9.16 -0.25 12.27
C TYR A 29 -9.76 -1.38 11.44
N ILE A 30 -10.99 -1.76 11.75
CA ILE A 30 -11.79 -2.68 10.96
C ILE A 30 -13.15 -2.11 10.60
N THR A 31 -13.65 -2.50 9.44
CA THR A 31 -15.03 -2.26 9.02
C THR A 31 -15.60 -3.53 8.41
N HIS A 32 -16.83 -3.88 8.80
CA HIS A 32 -17.56 -4.99 8.21
C HIS A 32 -17.99 -4.67 6.78
N ARG A 33 -17.51 -5.44 5.81
CA ARG A 33 -17.76 -5.27 4.37
C ARG A 33 -19.08 -5.84 3.89
N ASN A 34 -19.79 -6.59 4.74
CA ASN A 34 -21.16 -7.01 4.46
C ASN A 34 -22.17 -5.85 4.57
N LEU A 35 -21.76 -4.68 5.08
CA LEU A 35 -22.64 -3.52 5.22
C LEU A 35 -22.94 -2.87 3.86
N PRO A 36 -24.17 -2.35 3.66
CA PRO A 36 -24.48 -1.50 2.52
C PRO A 36 -23.52 -0.32 2.40
N ARG A 37 -23.15 0.06 1.17
CA ARG A 37 -22.18 1.14 0.89
C ARG A 37 -22.46 2.45 1.64
N LYS A 38 -23.74 2.82 1.81
CA LYS A 38 -24.17 4.03 2.54
C LYS A 38 -23.77 4.04 4.04
N LEU A 39 -23.46 2.88 4.60
CA LEU A 39 -23.07 2.71 6.00
C LEU A 39 -21.55 2.61 6.18
N LEU A 40 -20.82 2.10 5.18
CA LEU A 40 -19.37 1.86 5.27
C LEU A 40 -18.53 3.11 5.61
N SER A 41 -19.04 4.31 5.32
CA SER A 41 -18.34 5.57 5.55
C SER A 41 -18.84 6.31 6.81
N GLN A 42 -19.71 5.69 7.61
CA GLN A 42 -20.16 6.27 8.88
C GLN A 42 -19.21 5.86 10.00
N GLU A 43 -18.86 6.81 10.86
CA GLU A 43 -17.93 6.61 11.98
C GLU A 43 -18.35 5.45 12.89
N PHE A 44 -19.66 5.26 13.09
CA PHE A 44 -20.22 4.17 13.89
C PHE A 44 -19.77 2.76 13.41
N HIS A 45 -19.45 2.61 12.12
CA HIS A 45 -19.04 1.34 11.52
C HIS A 45 -17.52 1.21 11.31
N MET A 46 -16.74 2.14 11.87
CA MET A 46 -15.28 2.06 11.95
C MET A 46 -14.89 1.64 13.36
N HIS A 47 -14.45 0.39 13.51
CA HIS A 47 -14.07 -0.13 14.81
C HIS A 47 -12.56 -0.07 14.99
N PHE A 48 -12.13 0.57 16.06
CA PHE A 48 -10.73 0.60 16.47
C PHE A 48 -10.27 -0.81 16.90
N VAL A 49 -9.08 -1.22 16.45
CA VAL A 49 -8.45 -2.49 16.84
C VAL A 49 -7.22 -2.24 17.70
N SER A 50 -6.32 -1.38 17.24
CA SER A 50 -5.03 -1.17 17.91
C SER A 50 -4.40 0.17 17.55
N THR A 51 -3.51 0.65 18.40
CA THR A 51 -2.59 1.75 18.12
C THR A 51 -1.23 1.40 18.70
N SER A 52 -0.16 1.69 17.97
CA SER A 52 1.19 1.50 18.50
C SER A 52 2.19 2.50 17.91
N PRO A 53 3.07 3.08 18.75
CA PRO A 53 4.24 3.82 18.28
C PRO A 53 5.43 2.90 17.95
N HIS A 54 5.31 1.59 18.20
CA HIS A 54 6.41 0.63 18.09
C HIS A 54 6.11 -0.50 17.11
N ALA A 55 4.90 -1.06 17.15
CA ALA A 55 4.50 -2.15 16.29
C ALA A 55 4.15 -1.65 14.88
N SER A 56 4.81 -2.23 13.89
CA SER A 56 4.54 -2.06 12.47
C SER A 56 3.12 -2.50 12.09
N PRO A 57 2.60 -2.06 10.93
CA PRO A 57 1.32 -2.53 10.41
C PRO A 57 1.25 -4.06 10.32
N ALA A 58 2.34 -4.70 9.89
CA ALA A 58 2.47 -6.15 9.81
C ALA A 58 2.34 -6.82 11.19
N GLU A 59 3.05 -6.32 12.21
CA GLU A 59 2.97 -6.87 13.57
C GLU A 59 1.57 -6.71 14.18
N GLN A 60 0.91 -5.57 13.99
CA GLN A 60 -0.47 -5.38 14.44
C GLN A 60 -1.45 -6.29 13.68
N PHE A 61 -1.21 -6.50 12.37
CA PHE A 61 -2.02 -7.40 11.56
C PHE A 61 -1.86 -8.88 11.96
N GLN A 62 -0.72 -9.28 12.53
CA GLN A 62 -0.51 -10.66 12.98
C GLN A 62 -1.59 -11.09 13.98
N GLU A 63 -1.92 -10.25 14.96
CA GLU A 63 -2.95 -10.58 15.94
C GLU A 63 -4.36 -10.61 15.33
N PHE A 64 -4.65 -9.67 14.43
CA PHE A 64 -5.89 -9.72 13.65
C PHE A 64 -6.00 -11.01 12.82
N LYS A 65 -4.92 -11.42 12.14
CA LYS A 65 -4.83 -12.67 11.40
C LYS A 65 -5.10 -13.87 12.31
N ASN A 66 -4.48 -13.91 13.50
CA ASN A 66 -4.69 -15.00 14.46
C ASN A 66 -6.17 -15.13 14.84
N VAL A 67 -6.85 -14.00 15.08
CA VAL A 67 -8.30 -13.99 15.37
C VAL A 67 -9.09 -14.48 14.16
N VAL A 68 -8.80 -14.00 12.95
CA VAL A 68 -9.48 -14.46 11.72
C VAL A 68 -9.36 -15.98 11.58
N GLU A 69 -8.15 -16.52 11.67
CA GLU A 69 -7.90 -17.97 11.55
C GLU A 69 -8.56 -18.77 12.69
N ALA A 70 -8.53 -18.25 13.93
CA ALA A 70 -9.20 -18.88 15.05
C ALA A 70 -10.71 -18.99 14.80
N THR A 71 -11.37 -17.93 14.31
CA THR A 71 -12.80 -17.98 13.99
C THR A 71 -13.15 -18.89 12.82
N GLN A 72 -12.18 -19.23 11.96
CA GLN A 72 -12.38 -20.21 10.87
C GLN A 72 -12.28 -21.66 11.37
N LEU A 73 -11.55 -21.89 12.46
CA LEU A 73 -11.44 -23.20 13.11
C LEU A 73 -12.59 -23.42 14.11
N ASP A 74 -12.90 -22.40 14.91
CA ASP A 74 -13.98 -22.41 15.88
C ASP A 74 -14.88 -21.16 15.68
N PRO A 75 -15.97 -21.28 14.89
CA PRO A 75 -16.85 -20.16 14.59
C PRO A 75 -17.47 -19.54 15.84
N VAL A 76 -17.51 -18.21 15.88
CA VAL A 76 -18.08 -17.46 17.00
C VAL A 76 -19.58 -17.75 17.11
N ARG A 77 -20.01 -18.20 18.29
CA ARG A 77 -21.40 -18.52 18.59
C ARG A 77 -22.10 -17.35 19.27
N ILE A 78 -23.19 -16.91 18.68
CA ILE A 78 -24.08 -15.89 19.24
C ILE A 78 -25.51 -16.41 19.33
N GLN A 79 -26.26 -15.94 20.33
CA GLN A 79 -27.70 -16.17 20.46
C GLN A 79 -28.42 -14.83 20.40
N ASP A 80 -29.47 -14.74 19.59
CA ASP A 80 -30.36 -13.58 19.55
C ASP A 80 -31.38 -13.60 20.70
N GLU A 81 -32.23 -12.56 20.81
CA GLU A 81 -33.25 -12.49 21.85
C GLU A 81 -34.25 -13.67 21.82
N ASN A 82 -34.37 -14.36 20.68
CA ASN A 82 -35.24 -15.51 20.49
C ASN A 82 -34.52 -16.84 20.79
N LYS A 83 -33.32 -16.80 21.38
CA LYS A 83 -32.45 -17.95 21.67
C LYS A 83 -32.00 -18.72 20.42
N LYS A 84 -32.13 -18.12 19.23
CA LYS A 84 -31.67 -18.76 17.99
C LYS A 84 -30.16 -18.63 17.91
N THR A 85 -29.50 -19.78 17.81
CA THR A 85 -28.03 -19.82 17.69
C THR A 85 -27.60 -19.54 16.26
N THR A 86 -26.72 -18.56 16.11
CA THR A 86 -26.04 -18.21 14.86
C THR A 86 -24.53 -18.29 15.07
N LEU A 87 -23.83 -18.78 14.05
CA LEU A 87 -22.38 -18.88 14.03
C LEU A 87 -21.84 -17.92 12.98
N PHE A 88 -20.68 -17.31 13.22
CA PHE A 88 -19.97 -16.59 12.18
C PHE A 88 -18.45 -16.76 12.25
N CYS A 89 -17.81 -16.71 11.08
CA CYS A 89 -16.36 -16.65 10.93
C CYS A 89 -15.98 -15.28 10.38
N LEU A 90 -14.79 -14.79 10.71
CA LEU A 90 -14.22 -13.64 10.04
C LEU A 90 -13.46 -14.06 8.77
N ALA A 91 -13.45 -13.18 7.78
CA ALA A 91 -12.58 -13.28 6.62
C ALA A 91 -12.06 -11.88 6.25
N CYS A 92 -10.75 -11.72 6.14
CA CYS A 92 -10.19 -10.47 5.62
C CYS A 92 -10.47 -10.39 4.12
N ASN A 93 -11.29 -9.43 3.71
CA ASN A 93 -11.70 -9.25 2.32
C ASN A 93 -10.79 -8.26 1.58
N ILE A 94 -10.33 -7.23 2.28
CA ILE A 94 -9.66 -6.09 1.66
C ILE A 94 -8.83 -5.34 2.70
N THR A 95 -7.70 -4.78 2.28
CA THR A 95 -6.94 -3.84 3.12
C THR A 95 -6.84 -2.50 2.41
N PRO A 96 -7.83 -1.60 2.56
CA PRO A 96 -7.66 -0.25 2.07
C PRO A 96 -6.58 0.41 2.91
N SER A 97 -5.78 1.27 2.29
CA SER A 97 -4.87 2.23 2.92
C SER A 97 -4.45 3.21 1.81
N ASP A 98 -3.60 4.18 2.13
CA ASP A 98 -2.92 4.98 1.12
C ASP A 98 -1.97 4.12 0.25
N ASN A 99 -1.49 4.68 -0.87
CA ASN A 99 -0.65 3.96 -1.81
C ASN A 99 0.68 3.44 -1.19
N PRO A 100 1.42 4.24 -0.38
CA PRO A 100 2.59 3.76 0.34
C PRO A 100 2.31 2.54 1.22
N MET A 101 1.30 2.59 2.09
CA MET A 101 0.96 1.48 2.98
C MET A 101 0.51 0.25 2.19
N GLN A 102 -0.25 0.43 1.11
CA GLN A 102 -0.62 -0.68 0.24
C GLN A 102 0.59 -1.31 -0.47
N SER A 103 1.60 -0.51 -0.81
CA SER A 103 2.87 -1.04 -1.35
C SER A 103 3.57 -1.91 -0.31
N GLU A 104 3.61 -1.47 0.96
CA GLU A 104 4.15 -2.25 2.08
C GLU A 104 3.39 -3.55 2.30
N ILE A 105 2.05 -3.51 2.36
CA ILE A 105 1.19 -4.71 2.51
C ILE A 105 1.43 -5.73 1.40
N CYS A 106 1.70 -5.27 0.16
CA CYS A 106 1.97 -6.14 -0.98
C CYS A 106 3.42 -6.68 -1.02
N GLY A 107 4.31 -6.24 -0.12
CA GLY A 107 5.74 -6.52 -0.22
C GLY A 107 6.39 -5.91 -1.47
N HIS A 108 5.87 -4.77 -1.94
CA HIS A 108 6.30 -4.11 -3.17
C HIS A 108 7.29 -2.96 -2.89
N ILE A 109 8.33 -2.86 -3.71
CA ILE A 109 9.45 -1.91 -3.54
C ILE A 109 9.08 -0.43 -3.77
N GLY A 110 7.93 -0.17 -4.40
CA GLY A 110 7.53 1.18 -4.82
C GLY A 110 8.14 1.60 -6.16
N GLY A 111 8.18 2.90 -6.43
CA GLY A 111 8.60 3.46 -7.73
C GLY A 111 10.08 3.27 -8.09
N GLY A 112 10.92 2.83 -7.13
CA GLY A 112 12.35 2.60 -7.34
C GLY A 112 12.70 1.28 -8.03
N GLY A 113 11.74 0.35 -8.15
CA GLY A 113 11.92 -0.94 -8.82
C GLY A 113 11.85 -0.85 -10.34
N ASN A 114 12.34 -1.89 -11.01
CA ASN A 114 12.12 -2.07 -12.45
C ASN A 114 10.62 -2.32 -12.71
N HIS A 115 9.97 -3.14 -11.88
CA HIS A 115 8.52 -3.38 -11.91
C HIS A 115 7.84 -2.59 -10.78
N PHE A 116 7.36 -1.39 -11.10
CA PHE A 116 6.87 -0.38 -10.15
C PHE A 116 5.35 -0.45 -9.90
N CYS A 117 4.65 -1.39 -10.53
CA CYS A 117 3.25 -1.64 -10.25
C CYS A 117 3.11 -2.71 -9.16
N ARG A 118 2.30 -2.43 -8.14
CA ARG A 118 1.97 -3.40 -7.07
C ARG A 118 0.93 -4.44 -7.48
N LYS A 119 0.21 -4.21 -8.59
CA LYS A 119 -0.83 -5.11 -9.13
C LYS A 119 -0.28 -6.13 -10.12
N CYS A 120 0.70 -5.75 -10.92
CA CYS A 120 1.22 -6.55 -12.01
C CYS A 120 2.72 -6.31 -12.24
N HIS A 121 3.31 -7.06 -13.16
CA HIS A 121 4.72 -6.99 -13.53
C HIS A 121 5.02 -5.94 -14.62
N VAL A 122 4.13 -4.98 -14.87
CA VAL A 122 4.44 -3.89 -15.81
C VAL A 122 5.67 -3.10 -15.32
N GLY A 123 6.56 -2.78 -16.26
CA GLY A 123 7.78 -2.06 -15.99
C GLY A 123 8.95 -2.55 -16.85
N GLY A 124 10.13 -2.58 -16.24
CA GLY A 124 11.40 -2.85 -16.90
C GLY A 124 12.48 -1.87 -16.44
N SER A 125 13.71 -2.15 -16.83
CA SER A 125 14.83 -1.23 -16.69
C SER A 125 14.54 0.10 -17.37
N LYS A 126 15.28 1.15 -16.98
CA LYS A 126 15.16 2.47 -17.63
C LYS A 126 15.41 2.39 -19.15
N LYS A 127 16.32 1.50 -19.58
CA LYS A 127 16.66 1.31 -21.00
C LYS A 127 15.50 0.68 -21.76
N GLU A 128 14.89 -0.36 -21.21
CA GLU A 128 13.74 -1.03 -21.84
C GLU A 128 12.54 -0.08 -21.96
N LYS A 129 12.21 0.64 -20.89
CA LYS A 129 11.07 1.58 -20.89
C LYS A 129 11.25 2.80 -21.81
N ALA A 130 12.47 3.06 -22.26
CA ALA A 130 12.76 4.13 -23.22
C ALA A 130 12.63 3.67 -24.68
N THR A 131 12.48 2.37 -24.93
CA THR A 131 12.16 1.85 -26.28
C THR A 131 10.69 2.11 -26.60
N PRO A 132 10.30 2.24 -27.89
CA PRO A 132 8.90 2.35 -28.28
C PRO A 132 8.04 1.22 -27.71
N GLU A 133 8.51 -0.01 -27.82
CA GLU A 133 7.80 -1.21 -27.36
C GLU A 133 7.62 -1.19 -25.84
N GLY A 134 8.70 -0.89 -25.10
CA GLY A 134 8.67 -0.81 -23.65
C GLY A 134 7.81 0.35 -23.14
N TYR A 135 7.77 1.49 -23.85
CA TYR A 135 6.89 2.61 -23.52
C TYR A 135 5.42 2.26 -23.77
N HIS A 136 5.08 1.66 -24.92
CA HIS A 136 3.72 1.24 -25.24
C HIS A 136 3.20 0.18 -24.25
N ALA A 137 4.06 -0.75 -23.82
CA ALA A 137 3.70 -1.75 -22.82
C ALA A 137 3.30 -1.14 -21.45
N LEU A 138 3.68 0.11 -21.14
CA LEU A 138 3.26 0.77 -19.90
C LEU A 138 1.78 1.16 -19.88
N PHE A 139 1.12 1.17 -21.04
CA PHE A 139 -0.30 1.52 -21.18
C PHE A 139 -1.22 0.29 -21.14
N GLU A 140 -0.64 -0.90 -21.02
CA GLU A 140 -1.37 -2.16 -20.90
C GLU A 140 -1.09 -2.82 -19.54
N PRO A 141 -2.06 -3.57 -18.98
CA PRO A 141 -1.81 -4.37 -17.79
C PRO A 141 -0.76 -5.45 -18.09
N GLY A 142 0.33 -5.47 -17.32
CA GLY A 142 1.24 -6.62 -17.30
C GLY A 142 0.66 -7.82 -16.56
N ASP A 143 1.44 -8.90 -16.46
CA ASP A 143 1.03 -10.11 -15.76
C ASP A 143 0.71 -9.83 -14.28
N PRO A 144 -0.43 -10.31 -13.74
CA PRO A 144 -0.78 -10.09 -12.34
C PRO A 144 0.27 -10.63 -11.38
N ARG A 145 0.56 -9.86 -10.33
CA ARG A 145 1.38 -10.33 -9.22
C ARG A 145 0.54 -11.27 -8.35
N THR A 146 1.20 -12.29 -7.79
CA THR A 146 0.61 -13.18 -6.79
C THR A 146 1.45 -13.19 -5.53
N LYS A 147 0.83 -13.49 -4.39
CA LYS A 147 1.56 -13.67 -3.14
C LYS A 147 2.53 -14.85 -3.20
N GLU A 148 2.20 -15.90 -3.96
CA GLU A 148 3.10 -17.06 -4.13
C GLU A 148 4.40 -16.64 -4.82
N HIS A 149 4.32 -15.82 -5.88
CA HIS A 149 5.50 -15.25 -6.52
C HIS A 149 6.27 -14.35 -5.55
N THR A 150 5.57 -13.48 -4.82
CA THR A 150 6.20 -12.58 -3.83
C THR A 150 6.94 -13.37 -2.75
N LEU A 151 6.33 -14.40 -2.17
CA LEU A 151 6.94 -15.28 -1.17
C LEU A 151 8.17 -16.01 -1.74
N ALA A 152 8.10 -16.52 -2.96
CA ALA A 152 9.23 -17.17 -3.61
C ALA A 152 10.42 -16.22 -3.84
N GLU A 153 10.16 -14.96 -4.22
CA GLU A 153 11.21 -13.95 -4.35
C GLU A 153 11.80 -13.54 -3.01
N LEU A 154 10.98 -13.44 -1.96
CA LEU A 154 11.47 -13.18 -0.60
C LEU A 154 12.35 -14.33 -0.09
N GLU A 155 11.98 -15.59 -0.35
CA GLU A 155 12.80 -16.75 0.01
C GLU A 155 14.18 -16.71 -0.68
N LYS A 156 14.22 -16.34 -1.97
CA LYS A 156 15.50 -16.13 -2.69
C LYS A 156 16.34 -15.03 -2.04
N GLN A 157 15.73 -13.91 -1.66
CA GLN A 157 16.42 -12.82 -0.96
C GLN A 157 16.98 -13.27 0.39
N VAL A 158 16.22 -14.04 1.18
CA VAL A 158 16.68 -14.60 2.46
C VAL A 158 17.86 -15.56 2.26
N LYS A 159 17.81 -16.42 1.24
CA LYS A 159 18.94 -17.32 0.89
C LYS A 159 20.20 -16.55 0.49
N LEU A 160 20.07 -15.46 -0.26
CA LEU A 160 21.20 -14.58 -0.59
C LEU A 160 21.75 -13.87 0.66
N ALA A 161 20.88 -13.46 1.58
CA ALA A 161 21.30 -12.88 2.87
C ALA A 161 22.10 -13.90 3.71
N CYS A 162 21.67 -15.16 3.75
CA CYS A 162 22.41 -16.24 4.43
C CYS A 162 23.80 -16.47 3.83
N ALA A 163 24.03 -16.10 2.57
CA ALA A 163 25.33 -16.14 1.90
C ALA A 163 26.14 -14.85 2.07
N GLY A 164 25.74 -13.94 2.98
CA GLY A 164 26.46 -12.68 3.23
C GLY A 164 26.44 -11.71 2.05
N ALA A 165 25.44 -11.79 1.17
CA ALA A 165 25.45 -11.12 -0.13
C ALA A 165 24.44 -9.95 -0.23
N PRO A 166 24.72 -8.77 0.38
CA PRO A 166 23.77 -7.65 0.39
C PRO A 166 23.50 -7.09 -1.01
N LYS A 167 24.53 -7.01 -1.88
CA LYS A 167 24.37 -6.42 -3.20
C LYS A 167 23.49 -7.26 -4.13
N PRO A 168 23.65 -8.60 -4.19
CA PRO A 168 22.70 -9.46 -4.89
C PRO A 168 21.26 -9.33 -4.37
N VAL A 169 21.05 -9.16 -3.05
CA VAL A 169 19.71 -8.90 -2.50
C VAL A 169 19.11 -7.61 -3.06
N GLU A 170 19.83 -6.49 -3.02
CA GLU A 170 19.37 -5.21 -3.59
C GLU A 170 19.05 -5.31 -5.08
N ASN A 171 19.91 -5.99 -5.84
CA ASN A 171 19.73 -6.19 -7.27
C ASN A 171 18.47 -7.00 -7.55
N LEU A 172 18.22 -8.07 -6.79
CA LEU A 172 17.03 -8.90 -6.95
C LEU A 172 15.75 -8.13 -6.58
N GLN A 173 15.77 -7.34 -5.49
CA GLN A 173 14.66 -6.47 -5.11
C GLN A 173 14.30 -5.49 -6.22
N LYS A 174 15.31 -4.83 -6.80
CA LYS A 174 15.12 -3.89 -7.90
C LYS A 174 14.62 -4.58 -9.15
N ALA A 175 15.18 -5.74 -9.48
CA ALA A 175 14.83 -6.50 -10.68
C ALA A 175 13.37 -6.97 -10.63
N THR A 176 12.92 -7.53 -9.51
CA THR A 176 11.59 -8.15 -9.36
C THR A 176 10.50 -7.18 -8.90
N GLY A 177 10.89 -6.06 -8.31
CA GLY A 177 9.99 -5.13 -7.63
C GLY A 177 9.49 -5.62 -6.27
N VAL A 178 10.06 -6.70 -5.72
CA VAL A 178 9.66 -7.29 -4.43
C VAL A 178 10.61 -6.82 -3.33
N LYS A 179 10.08 -6.12 -2.34
CA LYS A 179 10.80 -5.68 -1.14
C LYS A 179 9.80 -5.46 0.01
N ASP A 180 9.59 -6.49 0.81
CA ASP A 180 8.73 -6.45 2.00
C ASP A 180 9.48 -5.85 3.21
N PRO A 181 9.04 -4.72 3.80
CA PRO A 181 9.69 -4.11 4.96
C PRO A 181 9.83 -5.04 6.16
N TYR A 182 8.85 -5.93 6.38
CA TYR A 182 8.91 -6.91 7.47
C TYR A 182 10.06 -7.91 7.25
N THR A 183 10.12 -8.53 6.07
CA THR A 183 11.23 -9.42 5.68
C THR A 183 12.58 -8.68 5.62
N GLN A 184 12.60 -7.38 5.27
CA GLN A 184 13.84 -6.59 5.26
C GLN A 184 14.50 -6.51 6.63
N HIS A 185 13.73 -6.48 7.72
CA HIS A 185 14.29 -6.51 9.07
C HIS A 185 15.12 -7.78 9.27
N TRP A 186 14.56 -8.94 8.93
CA TRP A 186 15.24 -10.23 9.03
C TRP A 186 16.43 -10.36 8.09
N ILE A 187 16.33 -9.88 6.85
CA ILE A 187 17.47 -9.85 5.91
C ILE A 187 18.65 -9.08 6.52
N LYS A 188 18.40 -7.92 7.12
CA LYS A 188 19.46 -7.13 7.79
C LYS A 188 20.05 -7.89 8.98
N PHE A 189 19.21 -8.51 9.80
CA PHE A 189 19.64 -9.33 10.93
C PHE A 189 20.54 -10.49 10.48
N ILE A 190 20.13 -11.23 9.44
CA ILE A 190 20.88 -12.37 8.90
C ILE A 190 22.24 -11.91 8.34
N LEU A 191 22.26 -10.80 7.61
CA LEU A 191 23.51 -10.23 7.08
C LEU A 191 24.46 -9.81 8.20
N ALA A 192 23.95 -9.18 9.26
CA ALA A 192 24.76 -8.84 10.44
C ALA A 192 25.30 -10.11 11.11
N ARG A 193 24.44 -11.11 11.35
CA ARG A 193 24.85 -12.37 11.97
C ARG A 193 25.90 -13.12 11.14
N PHE A 194 25.81 -13.07 9.82
CA PHE A 194 26.83 -13.64 8.94
C PHE A 194 28.20 -12.98 9.17
N GLN A 195 28.24 -11.65 9.33
CA GLN A 195 29.48 -10.93 9.64
C GLN A 195 29.99 -11.24 11.04
N ASP A 196 29.11 -11.31 12.04
CA ASP A 196 29.49 -11.66 13.41
C ASP A 196 30.13 -13.06 13.46
N LEU A 197 29.53 -14.05 12.79
CA LEU A 197 30.06 -15.41 12.73
C LEU A 197 31.44 -15.48 12.04
N ARG A 198 31.69 -14.63 11.04
CA ARG A 198 33.02 -14.51 10.40
C ARG A 198 34.06 -13.88 11.31
N LEU A 199 33.65 -12.97 12.19
CA LEU A 199 34.54 -12.30 13.14
C LEU A 199 34.83 -13.19 14.36
N GLU A 200 33.84 -13.97 14.80
CA GLU A 200 33.95 -14.94 15.90
C GLU A 200 34.94 -16.07 15.54
N ASP A 201 34.96 -16.53 14.28
CA ASP A 201 35.88 -17.57 13.79
C ASP A 201 36.36 -17.28 12.35
N PRO A 202 37.49 -16.58 12.18
CA PRO A 202 38.00 -16.18 10.86
C PRO A 202 38.42 -17.34 9.94
N GLU A 203 38.76 -18.50 10.50
CA GLU A 203 39.15 -19.70 9.73
C GLU A 203 37.93 -20.51 9.30
N ARG A 204 36.73 -20.17 9.80
CA ARG A 204 35.49 -20.86 9.45
C ARG A 204 35.13 -20.64 8.00
N ASP A 205 34.83 -21.73 7.29
CA ASP A 205 34.41 -21.67 5.91
C ASP A 205 33.05 -20.95 5.76
N GLU A 206 32.95 -20.04 4.78
CA GLU A 206 31.73 -19.28 4.54
C GLU A 206 30.54 -20.18 4.18
N SER A 207 30.78 -21.35 3.59
CA SER A 207 29.71 -22.30 3.27
C SER A 207 29.09 -22.93 4.52
N ASP A 208 29.88 -23.12 5.59
CA ASP A 208 29.39 -23.61 6.88
C ASP A 208 28.54 -22.57 7.60
N ILE A 209 28.97 -21.29 7.57
CA ILE A 209 28.19 -20.16 8.10
C ILE A 209 26.86 -20.07 7.34
N LYS A 210 26.91 -20.14 6.01
CA LYS A 210 25.71 -20.14 5.17
C LYS A 210 24.79 -21.30 5.51
N ALA A 211 25.32 -22.52 5.66
CA ALA A 211 24.52 -23.70 5.99
C ALA A 211 23.84 -23.58 7.35
N GLU A 212 24.52 -23.01 8.34
CA GLU A 212 23.94 -22.71 9.65
C GLU A 212 22.76 -21.72 9.54
N LEU A 213 22.96 -20.59 8.87
CA LEU A 213 21.92 -19.58 8.70
C LEU A 213 20.74 -20.09 7.85
N VAL A 214 21.00 -20.93 6.83
CA VAL A 214 19.94 -21.58 6.06
C VAL A 214 19.11 -22.52 6.94
N ARG A 215 19.74 -23.34 7.80
CA ARG A 215 19.00 -24.19 8.75
C ARG A 215 18.15 -23.36 9.70
N TRP A 216 18.72 -22.27 10.23
CA TRP A 216 17.98 -21.36 11.12
C TRP A 216 16.79 -20.72 10.42
N THR A 217 16.96 -20.20 9.20
CA THR A 217 15.87 -19.57 8.45
C THR A 217 14.78 -20.55 8.04
N GLN A 218 15.13 -21.78 7.68
CA GLN A 218 14.15 -22.84 7.39
C GLN A 218 13.28 -23.16 8.62
N ALA A 219 13.90 -23.30 9.80
CA ALA A 219 13.20 -23.53 11.06
C ALA A 219 12.26 -22.38 11.46
N HIS A 220 12.50 -21.16 10.96
CA HIS A 220 11.72 -19.96 11.27
C HIS A 220 10.95 -19.41 10.07
N SER A 221 10.85 -20.16 8.97
CA SER A 221 10.32 -19.71 7.67
C SER A 221 8.96 -19.00 7.75
N THR A 222 8.06 -19.45 8.62
CA THR A 222 6.73 -18.85 8.81
C THR A 222 6.75 -17.46 9.45
N LYS A 223 7.85 -17.09 10.13
CA LYS A 223 8.03 -15.81 10.84
C LYS A 223 8.88 -14.80 10.07
N LEU A 224 9.47 -15.20 8.95
CA LEU A 224 10.36 -14.31 8.18
C LEU A 224 9.59 -13.41 7.21
N CYS A 225 8.35 -13.78 6.85
CA CYS A 225 7.52 -13.06 5.91
C CYS A 225 6.37 -12.34 6.62
N SER A 226 5.94 -11.21 6.05
CA SER A 226 4.79 -10.45 6.53
C SER A 226 3.52 -11.33 6.66
N PRO A 227 2.75 -11.20 7.76
CA PRO A 227 1.51 -11.96 7.95
C PRO A 227 0.45 -11.68 6.89
N PHE A 228 0.50 -10.53 6.21
CA PHE A 228 -0.35 -10.23 5.06
C PHE A 228 -0.17 -11.25 3.93
N LEU A 229 1.06 -11.72 3.68
CA LEU A 229 1.37 -12.71 2.63
C LEU A 229 0.97 -14.13 3.03
N ASN A 230 0.81 -14.39 4.32
CA ASN A 230 0.53 -15.72 4.87
C ASN A 230 -0.94 -15.93 5.26
N LEU A 231 -1.82 -14.94 5.07
CA LEU A 231 -3.25 -15.10 5.33
C LEU A 231 -3.93 -15.87 4.19
N LYS A 232 -4.66 -16.94 4.55
CA LYS A 232 -5.46 -17.73 3.60
C LYS A 232 -6.64 -16.91 3.08
N GLY A 233 -6.91 -17.02 1.78
CA GLY A 233 -8.03 -16.31 1.13
C GLY A 233 -7.79 -14.82 0.84
N PHE A 234 -6.66 -14.26 1.27
CA PHE A 234 -6.26 -12.89 0.98
C PHE A 234 -5.08 -12.88 -0.02
N GLU A 235 -5.20 -12.08 -1.08
CA GLU A 235 -4.17 -11.86 -2.08
C GLU A 235 -3.79 -10.37 -2.07
N PRO A 236 -2.70 -9.97 -1.38
CA PRO A 236 -2.33 -8.56 -1.22
C PRO A 236 -2.31 -7.79 -2.54
N SER A 237 -1.75 -8.36 -3.61
CA SER A 237 -1.67 -7.69 -4.90
C SER A 237 -3.05 -7.48 -5.54
N ARG A 238 -4.06 -8.32 -5.25
CA ARG A 238 -5.42 -8.13 -5.77
C ARG A 238 -6.29 -7.31 -4.82
N ASP A 239 -6.21 -7.59 -3.53
CA ASP A 239 -7.17 -7.22 -2.49
C ASP A 239 -6.77 -5.93 -1.74
N THR A 240 -5.80 -5.18 -2.26
CA THR A 240 -5.48 -3.79 -1.88
C THR A 240 -5.93 -2.81 -2.99
N PRO A 241 -7.12 -2.20 -2.95
CA PRO A 241 -7.67 -1.42 -4.06
C PRO A 241 -6.80 -0.19 -4.37
N ALA A 242 -6.71 0.24 -5.63
CA ALA A 242 -6.00 1.48 -5.96
C ALA A 242 -6.67 2.68 -5.27
N GLU A 243 -5.86 3.48 -4.57
CA GLU A 243 -6.37 4.64 -3.86
C GLU A 243 -6.47 5.80 -4.88
N LEU A 244 -7.70 6.11 -5.30
CA LEU A 244 -7.95 7.06 -6.40
C LEU A 244 -7.54 8.50 -6.06
N LEU A 245 -7.57 8.84 -4.78
CA LEU A 245 -7.26 10.17 -4.28
C LEU A 245 -5.81 10.55 -4.60
N HIS A 246 -4.87 9.72 -4.18
CA HIS A 246 -3.43 9.91 -4.29
C HIS A 246 -2.93 9.51 -5.68
N THR A 247 -3.56 8.53 -6.32
CA THR A 247 -3.16 8.09 -7.67
C THR A 247 -3.61 9.08 -8.74
N ILE A 248 -4.91 9.45 -8.74
CA ILE A 248 -5.50 10.24 -9.82
C ILE A 248 -5.55 11.71 -9.43
N LEU A 249 -6.18 12.07 -8.31
CA LEU A 249 -6.45 13.47 -7.98
C LEU A 249 -5.21 14.24 -7.51
N LEU A 250 -4.45 13.69 -6.57
CA LEU A 250 -3.21 14.28 -6.05
C LEU A 250 -1.97 13.83 -6.82
N GLY A 251 -2.09 12.79 -7.64
CA GLY A 251 -1.08 12.36 -8.60
C GLY A 251 -1.31 13.07 -9.93
N VAL A 252 -1.86 12.35 -10.90
CA VAL A 252 -2.00 12.80 -12.31
C VAL A 252 -2.58 14.21 -12.44
N VAL A 253 -3.75 14.46 -11.87
CA VAL A 253 -4.51 15.72 -11.98
C VAL A 253 -3.72 16.89 -11.38
N LYS A 254 -3.13 16.71 -10.19
CA LYS A 254 -2.29 17.73 -9.55
C LYS A 254 -1.06 18.07 -10.38
N TYR A 255 -0.38 17.08 -10.95
CA TYR A 255 0.81 17.33 -11.78
C TYR A 255 0.46 17.96 -13.12
N ILE A 256 -0.64 17.56 -13.77
CA ILE A 256 -1.14 18.22 -14.99
C ILE A 256 -1.46 19.68 -14.67
N TRP A 257 -2.17 19.96 -13.56
CA TRP A 257 -2.44 21.32 -13.11
C TRP A 257 -1.16 22.12 -12.91
N HIS A 258 -0.19 21.56 -12.18
CA HIS A 258 1.09 22.21 -11.91
C HIS A 258 1.84 22.56 -13.20
N ILE A 259 2.01 21.60 -14.11
CA ILE A 259 2.69 21.81 -15.40
C ILE A 259 1.95 22.88 -16.21
N SER A 260 0.62 22.83 -16.21
CA SER A 260 -0.21 23.77 -16.96
C SER A 260 0.04 25.21 -16.51
N HIS A 261 -0.10 25.51 -15.22
CA HIS A 261 -0.07 26.89 -14.73
C HIS A 261 1.34 27.46 -14.48
N THR A 262 2.39 26.62 -14.43
CA THR A 262 3.75 27.05 -14.04
C THR A 262 4.31 28.12 -14.97
N GLY A 263 4.02 28.05 -16.26
CA GLY A 263 4.47 29.03 -17.26
C GLY A 263 3.51 30.18 -17.54
N TRP A 264 2.38 30.32 -16.83
CA TRP A 264 1.38 31.34 -17.16
C TRP A 264 1.76 32.73 -16.69
N ALA A 265 1.79 33.69 -17.62
CA ALA A 265 1.85 35.13 -17.33
C ALA A 265 0.58 35.62 -16.57
N PRO A 266 0.65 36.75 -15.86
CA PRO A 266 -0.48 37.28 -15.07
C PRO A 266 -1.79 37.42 -15.86
N ASP A 267 -1.73 37.88 -17.11
CA ASP A 267 -2.93 38.01 -17.95
C ASP A 267 -3.57 36.66 -18.28
N LYS A 268 -2.77 35.64 -18.56
CA LYS A 268 -3.28 34.28 -18.82
C LYS A 268 -3.94 33.69 -17.57
N LYS A 269 -3.37 33.93 -16.40
CA LYS A 269 -3.98 33.55 -15.11
C LYS A 269 -5.32 34.26 -14.90
N ARG A 270 -5.40 35.56 -15.19
CA ARG A 270 -6.64 36.35 -15.10
C ARG A 270 -7.73 35.81 -16.05
N ILE A 271 -7.38 35.56 -17.31
CA ILE A 271 -8.30 35.00 -18.31
C ILE A 271 -8.82 33.64 -17.85
N TYR A 272 -7.93 32.76 -17.37
CA TYR A 272 -8.32 31.45 -16.85
C TYR A 272 -9.28 31.58 -15.66
N SER A 273 -8.97 32.43 -14.67
CA SER A 273 -9.84 32.66 -13.52
C SER A 273 -11.24 33.12 -13.94
N THR A 274 -11.35 34.06 -14.88
CA THR A 274 -12.65 34.53 -15.39
C THR A 274 -13.42 33.39 -16.05
N ARG A 275 -12.78 32.59 -16.90
CA ARG A 275 -13.41 31.46 -17.60
C ARG A 275 -13.85 30.37 -16.63
N LEU A 276 -12.99 30.02 -15.67
CA LEU A 276 -13.29 29.06 -14.61
C LEU A 276 -14.47 29.53 -13.75
N GLN A 277 -14.54 30.82 -13.44
CA GLN A 277 -15.66 31.39 -12.67
C GLN A 277 -16.99 31.35 -13.44
N ALA A 278 -16.94 31.49 -14.77
CA ALA A 278 -18.08 31.46 -15.66
C ALA A 278 -18.53 30.04 -16.05
N THR A 279 -17.84 29.00 -15.58
CA THR A 279 -18.18 27.60 -15.89
C THR A 279 -19.57 27.27 -15.37
N ASN A 280 -20.45 26.74 -16.23
CA ASN A 280 -21.78 26.34 -15.84
C ASN A 280 -21.73 25.16 -14.86
N THR A 281 -22.20 25.37 -13.64
CA THR A 281 -22.24 24.34 -12.58
C THR A 281 -23.58 23.64 -12.47
N ALA A 282 -24.52 23.87 -13.40
CA ALA A 282 -25.80 23.18 -13.40
C ALA A 282 -25.60 21.65 -13.42
N GLY A 283 -26.26 20.96 -12.48
CA GLY A 283 -26.14 19.51 -12.31
C GLY A 283 -24.95 19.05 -11.46
N LEU A 284 -24.08 19.96 -11.00
CA LEU A 284 -22.99 19.62 -10.07
C LEU A 284 -23.42 19.90 -8.62
N SER A 285 -23.23 18.92 -7.73
CA SER A 285 -23.44 19.09 -6.28
C SER A 285 -22.24 19.79 -5.60
N ILE A 286 -21.86 20.97 -6.09
CA ILE A 286 -20.72 21.76 -5.58
C ILE A 286 -21.14 23.18 -5.18
N HIS A 287 -20.39 23.79 -4.26
CA HIS A 287 -20.51 25.22 -4.00
C HIS A 287 -20.02 26.04 -5.22
N ALA A 288 -20.39 27.32 -5.25
CA ALA A 288 -19.88 28.25 -6.26
C ALA A 288 -18.35 28.18 -6.37
N ILE A 289 -17.86 28.05 -7.60
CA ILE A 289 -16.43 27.97 -7.90
C ILE A 289 -15.77 29.25 -7.39
N ARG A 290 -14.65 29.14 -6.68
CA ARG A 290 -13.86 30.30 -6.22
C ARG A 290 -12.60 30.43 -7.08
N ALA A 291 -12.77 30.83 -8.35
CA ALA A 291 -11.70 30.72 -9.34
C ALA A 291 -10.46 31.55 -8.99
N ASN A 292 -10.66 32.77 -8.46
CA ASN A 292 -9.55 33.62 -8.01
C ASN A 292 -8.75 32.97 -6.87
N TYR A 293 -9.43 32.30 -5.93
CA TYR A 293 -8.76 31.55 -4.86
C TYR A 293 -7.94 30.39 -5.45
N ILE A 294 -8.53 29.61 -6.36
CA ILE A 294 -7.84 28.49 -7.04
C ILE A 294 -6.57 29.00 -7.74
N MET A 295 -6.64 30.15 -8.42
CA MET A 295 -5.47 30.71 -9.10
C MET A 295 -4.44 31.29 -8.14
N GLN A 296 -4.88 31.99 -7.09
CA GLN A 296 -4.00 32.55 -6.06
C GLN A 296 -3.19 31.46 -5.35
N TYR A 297 -3.81 30.31 -5.07
CA TYR A 297 -3.20 29.17 -4.38
C TYR A 297 -2.90 28.00 -5.33
N ALA A 298 -2.62 28.29 -6.61
CA ALA A 298 -2.41 27.26 -7.64
C ALA A 298 -1.35 26.22 -7.25
N GLY A 299 -0.32 26.59 -6.49
CA GLY A 299 0.73 25.68 -6.02
C GLY A 299 0.38 24.84 -4.78
N SER A 300 -0.71 25.15 -4.07
CA SER A 300 -1.06 24.55 -2.78
C SER A 300 -2.53 24.13 -2.68
N LEU A 301 -3.15 23.81 -3.81
CA LEU A 301 -4.56 23.42 -3.85
C LEU A 301 -4.85 22.21 -2.98
N THR A 302 -5.92 22.33 -2.19
CA THR A 302 -6.54 21.19 -1.53
C THR A 302 -7.27 20.32 -2.56
N LEU A 303 -7.60 19.11 -2.16
CA LEU A 303 -8.20 18.11 -3.03
C LEU A 303 -9.48 18.60 -3.74
N ARG A 304 -10.36 19.28 -3.01
CA ARG A 304 -11.62 19.83 -3.54
C ARG A 304 -11.35 20.87 -4.63
N ALA A 305 -10.32 21.69 -4.46
CA ALA A 305 -9.96 22.71 -5.43
C ALA A 305 -9.30 22.12 -6.69
N SER A 306 -8.52 21.04 -6.54
CA SER A 306 -7.87 20.33 -7.66
C SER A 306 -8.88 19.63 -8.57
N ALA A 307 -9.92 18.99 -7.99
CA ALA A 307 -10.96 18.33 -8.76
C ALA A 307 -11.79 19.30 -9.63
N VAL A 308 -12.13 20.47 -9.09
CA VAL A 308 -12.87 21.53 -9.81
C VAL A 308 -12.00 22.16 -10.91
N ALA A 309 -10.71 22.35 -10.66
CA ALA A 309 -9.78 22.93 -11.64
C ALA A 309 -9.58 22.05 -12.88
N VAL A 310 -9.68 20.72 -12.77
CA VAL A 310 -9.47 19.82 -13.93
C VAL A 310 -10.76 19.46 -14.67
N HIS A 311 -11.92 19.39 -13.99
CA HIS A 311 -13.19 19.17 -14.69
C HIS A 311 -13.59 20.32 -15.62
N SER A 312 -13.18 21.55 -15.29
CA SER A 312 -13.39 22.75 -16.13
C SER A 312 -12.47 22.81 -17.35
N TRP A 313 -11.37 22.06 -17.36
CA TRP A 313 -10.41 22.03 -18.47
C TRP A 313 -10.99 21.37 -19.74
N ARG A 314 -11.87 20.36 -19.59
CA ARG A 314 -12.59 19.74 -20.72
C ARG A 314 -13.52 20.70 -21.48
N LEU A 315 -13.80 21.87 -20.92
CA LEU A 315 -14.68 22.89 -21.52
C LEU A 315 -13.90 24.04 -22.17
N THR A 316 -12.56 24.02 -22.14
CA THR A 316 -11.73 25.13 -22.63
C THR A 316 -10.92 24.83 -23.89
N ASP A 317 -11.00 23.61 -24.43
CA ASP A 317 -10.41 23.21 -25.72
C ASP A 317 -11.45 23.13 -26.87
N VAL A 318 -12.51 23.93 -26.76
CA VAL A 318 -13.36 24.35 -27.89
C VAL A 318 -13.39 25.86 -27.92
#